data_AF-A0A6P0I7K1-F1
#
_entry.id   AF-A0A6P0I7K1-F1
#
_cell.length_a   1.000
_cell.length_b   1.000
_cell.length_c   1.000
_cell.angle_alpha   90.00
_cell.angle_beta   90.00
_cell.angle_gamma   90.00
#
_symmetry.space_group_name_H-M   'P 1'
#
loop_
_entity.id
_entity.type
_entity.pdbx_description
1 polymer ?
#
loop_
_entity_poly.entity_id
_entity_poly.type
_entity_poly.pdbx_seq_one_letter_code
_entity_poly.pdbx_strand_id
1 'polypeptide(L)'
;MKQQEYEKTWTRFDRLPGSNTFSRYTKIVPLAGETVKVMLDIFVEEVPTIKVNNFSVVEPKFLLSLYGIKHSSDRCFAVQIAHQLLQQGINPVRHPEMSNYQQFISQ
;
A
#
# COMPACT_ATOMS: atom_id res chain seq x y z
N MET A 1 21.23 -1.08 -8.53
CA MET A 1 20.86 -0.46 -7.24
C MET A 1 21.81 -0.86 -6.10
N LYS A 2 23.12 -0.60 -6.21
CA LYS A 2 24.07 -0.82 -5.09
C LYS A 2 24.36 0.46 -4.27
N GLN A 3 23.76 1.59 -4.64
CA GLN A 3 24.22 2.93 -4.24
C GLN A 3 23.25 3.69 -3.31
N GLN A 4 22.12 3.09 -2.89
CA GLN A 4 21.09 3.81 -2.12
C GLN A 4 20.69 3.16 -0.78
N GLU A 5 21.39 2.13 -0.29
CA GLU A 5 21.09 1.44 0.99
C GLU A 5 19.66 0.85 1.08
N TYR A 6 18.97 0.70 -0.05
CA TYR A 6 17.71 -0.02 -0.10
C TYR A 6 17.97 -1.52 -0.17
N GLU A 7 17.40 -2.26 0.76
CA GLU A 7 17.55 -3.71 0.84
C GLU A 7 16.29 -4.40 0.33
N LYS A 8 16.47 -5.46 -0.47
CA LYS A 8 15.35 -6.29 -0.91
C LYS A 8 14.73 -6.93 0.33
N THR A 9 13.45 -6.63 0.56
CA THR A 9 12.68 -7.18 1.67
C THR A 9 11.86 -8.35 1.15
N TRP A 10 12.24 -9.56 1.57
CA TRP A 10 11.49 -10.76 1.24
C TRP A 10 10.17 -10.78 2.00
N THR A 11 9.08 -10.93 1.25
CA THR A 11 7.73 -11.11 1.77
C THR A 11 7.32 -12.57 1.64
N ARG A 12 6.27 -12.97 2.36
CA ARG A 12 5.68 -14.32 2.21
C ARG A 12 5.13 -14.60 0.80
N PHE A 13 4.98 -13.56 -0.02
CA PHE A 13 4.38 -13.60 -1.34
C PHE A 13 5.41 -13.81 -2.46
N ASP A 14 6.71 -13.62 -2.17
CA ASP A 14 7.79 -13.86 -3.12
C ASP A 14 7.89 -15.33 -3.57
N ARG A 15 7.21 -16.26 -2.88
CA ARG A 15 7.17 -17.70 -3.18
C ARG A 15 5.93 -18.15 -3.95
N LEU A 16 4.97 -17.26 -4.20
CA LEU A 16 3.74 -17.61 -4.91
C LEU A 16 3.93 -17.59 -6.44
N PRO A 17 3.21 -18.43 -7.22
CA PRO A 17 3.20 -18.32 -8.67
C PRO A 17 2.84 -16.89 -9.11
N GLY A 18 3.67 -16.27 -9.95
CA GLY A 18 3.52 -14.86 -10.35
C GLY A 18 4.29 -13.85 -9.48
N SER A 19 5.10 -14.30 -8.51
CA SER A 19 5.89 -13.43 -7.62
C SER A 19 6.93 -12.55 -8.31
N ASN A 20 7.30 -12.85 -9.56
CA ASN A 20 8.19 -12.00 -10.37
C ASN A 20 7.57 -10.66 -10.77
N THR A 21 6.27 -10.45 -10.52
CA THR A 21 5.55 -9.22 -10.86
C THR A 21 5.70 -8.12 -9.82
N PHE A 22 6.32 -8.41 -8.67
CA PHE A 22 6.43 -7.47 -7.55
C PHE A 22 7.78 -7.60 -6.84
N SER A 23 8.31 -6.48 -6.37
CA SER A 23 9.49 -6.48 -5.49
C SER A 23 9.42 -5.31 -4.51
N ARG A 24 9.62 -5.61 -3.22
CA ARG A 24 9.71 -4.61 -2.16
C ARG A 24 11.16 -4.37 -1.76
N TYR A 25 11.51 -3.10 -1.66
CA TYR A 25 12.76 -2.64 -1.09
C TYR A 25 12.46 -1.74 0.10
N THR A 26 13.26 -1.82 1.15
CA THR A 26 13.09 -0.94 2.30
C THR A 26 14.41 -0.32 2.71
N LYS A 27 14.32 0.88 3.28
CA LYS A 27 15.44 1.63 3.83
C LYS A 27 15.01 2.26 5.14
N ILE A 28 15.85 2.19 6.16
CA ILE A 28 15.66 2.93 7.41
C ILE A 28 16.47 4.22 7.30
N VAL A 29 15.82 5.37 7.53
CA VAL A 29 16.47 6.68 7.48
C VAL A 29 16.25 7.43 8.79
N PRO A 30 17.27 8.11 9.32
CA PRO A 30 17.07 9.05 10.41
C PRO A 30 16.36 10.31 9.88
N LEU A 31 15.28 10.73 10.54
CA LEU A 31 14.54 11.94 10.21
C LEU A 31 14.08 12.60 11.51
N ALA A 32 14.47 13.86 11.74
CA ALA A 32 14.04 14.67 12.89
C ALA A 32 14.22 14.01 14.28
N GLY A 33 15.28 13.20 14.46
CA GLY A 33 15.54 12.50 15.73
C GLY A 33 14.84 11.15 15.87
N GLU A 34 14.06 10.75 14.87
CA GLU A 34 13.40 9.44 14.80
C GLU A 34 13.96 8.59 13.65
N THR A 35 13.66 7.29 13.65
CA THR A 35 13.96 6.40 12.54
C THR A 35 12.70 6.12 11.73
N VAL A 36 12.73 6.46 10.44
CA VAL A 36 11.61 6.24 9.52
C VAL A 36 11.96 5.10 8.58
N LYS A 37 11.03 4.18 8.37
CA LYS A 37 11.14 3.13 7.36
C LYS A 37 10.50 3.59 6.05
N VAL A 38 11.32 3.80 5.03
CA VAL A 38 10.86 4.04 3.65
C VAL A 38 10.66 2.68 2.98
N MET A 39 9.50 2.47 2.37
CA MET A 39 9.18 1.27 1.60
C MET A 39 8.94 1.65 0.14
N LEU A 40 9.62 0.95 -0.76
CA LEU A 40 9.47 1.09 -2.21
C LEU A 40 8.94 -0.23 -2.77
N ASP A 41 7.77 -0.14 -3.39
CA ASP A 41 7.08 -1.25 -4.03
C ASP A 41 7.14 -1.10 -5.54
N ILE A 42 7.78 -2.07 -6.19
CA ILE A 42 7.99 -2.07 -7.64
C ILE A 42 7.10 -3.14 -8.23
N PHE A 43 6.21 -2.73 -9.14
CA PHE A 43 5.38 -3.61 -9.95
C PHE A 43 6.00 -3.71 -11.35
N VAL A 44 6.17 -4.93 -11.86
CA VAL A 44 6.75 -5.19 -13.19
C VAL A 44 5.65 -5.26 -14.26
N GLU A 45 4.40 -5.38 -13.84
CA GLU A 45 3.20 -5.37 -14.68
C GLU A 45 2.58 -3.96 -14.74
N GLU A 46 1.81 -3.67 -15.79
CA GLU A 46 1.02 -2.44 -15.84
C GLU A 46 -0.02 -2.46 -14.71
N VAL A 47 -0.04 -1.39 -13.93
CA VAL A 47 -0.96 -1.21 -12.82
C VAL A 47 -2.05 -0.22 -13.26
N PRO A 48 -3.34 -0.58 -13.13
CA PRO A 48 -4.44 0.35 -13.35
C PRO A 48 -4.27 1.60 -12.48
N THR A 49 -4.31 2.78 -13.11
CA THR A 49 -4.20 4.07 -12.41
C THR A 49 -5.34 5.00 -12.78
N ILE A 50 -5.65 5.91 -11.87
CA ILE A 50 -6.59 7.00 -12.04
C ILE A 50 -5.87 8.34 -11.81
N LYS A 51 -6.34 9.40 -12.46
CA LYS A 51 -5.83 10.76 -12.25
C LYS A 51 -6.53 11.40 -11.07
N VAL A 52 -5.75 11.92 -10.13
CA VAL A 52 -6.24 12.60 -8.92
C VAL A 52 -5.42 13.87 -8.76
N ASN A 53 -6.03 15.02 -9.03
CA ASN A 53 -5.31 16.28 -9.23
C ASN A 53 -4.16 16.08 -10.24
N ASN A 54 -2.93 16.40 -9.86
CA ASN A 54 -1.72 16.27 -10.68
C ASN A 54 -0.97 14.95 -10.46
N PHE A 55 -1.55 14.00 -9.72
CA PHE A 55 -0.95 12.70 -9.44
C PHE A 55 -1.64 11.57 -10.20
N SER A 56 -0.85 10.60 -10.66
CA SER A 56 -1.36 9.28 -11.03
C SER A 56 -1.38 8.42 -9.77
N VAL A 57 -2.55 7.94 -9.39
CA VAL A 57 -2.75 7.09 -8.21
C VAL A 57 -3.23 5.73 -8.68
N VAL A 58 -2.81 4.65 -8.01
CA VAL A 58 -3.31 3.30 -8.30
C VAL A 58 -4.83 3.27 -8.10
N GLU A 59 -5.54 2.61 -9.01
CA GLU A 59 -6.99 2.45 -8.89
C GLU A 59 -7.33 1.72 -7.58
N PRO A 60 -8.25 2.24 -6.73
CA PRO A 60 -8.46 1.72 -5.38
C PRO A 60 -8.86 0.24 -5.32
N LYS A 61 -9.74 -0.24 -6.21
CA LYS A 61 -10.15 -1.65 -6.20
C LYS A 61 -8.99 -2.57 -6.55
N PHE A 62 -8.20 -2.21 -7.55
CA PHE A 62 -6.97 -2.91 -7.91
C PHE A 62 -6.00 -2.91 -6.73
N LEU A 63 -5.73 -1.75 -6.13
CA LEU A 63 -4.84 -1.66 -4.97
C LEU A 63 -5.29 -2.57 -3.82
N LEU A 64 -6.58 -2.60 -3.50
CA LEU A 64 -7.14 -3.47 -2.47
C LEU A 64 -7.03 -4.96 -2.82
N SER A 65 -7.12 -5.32 -4.10
CA SER A 65 -6.88 -6.72 -4.53
C SER A 65 -5.46 -7.20 -4.26
N LEU A 66 -4.50 -6.28 -4.08
CA LEU A 66 -3.13 -6.60 -3.70
C LEU A 66 -2.97 -6.85 -2.19
N TYR A 67 -3.92 -6.41 -1.36
CA TYR A 67 -3.90 -6.70 0.08
C TYR A 67 -4.34 -8.14 0.34
N GLY A 68 -3.62 -8.84 1.22
CA GLY A 68 -3.79 -10.28 1.44
C GLY A 68 -2.96 -11.17 0.50
N ILE A 69 -2.58 -10.67 -0.70
CA ILE A 69 -1.77 -11.40 -1.71
C ILE A 69 -0.36 -10.83 -1.90
N LYS A 70 -0.14 -9.52 -1.73
CA LYS A 70 1.18 -8.85 -1.87
C LYS A 70 1.49 -7.86 -0.73
N HIS A 71 0.48 -7.40 0.01
CA HIS A 71 0.63 -6.52 1.20
C HIS A 71 0.17 -7.21 2.50
N SER A 72 0.46 -6.57 3.64
CA SER A 72 0.06 -7.02 4.99
C SER A 72 -1.45 -7.23 5.12
N SER A 73 -1.87 -7.79 6.27
CA SER A 73 -3.25 -8.16 6.59
C SER A 73 -4.30 -7.12 6.20
N ASP A 74 -5.41 -7.64 5.69
CA ASP A 74 -6.77 -7.09 5.63
C ASP A 74 -7.28 -6.38 6.90
N ARG A 75 -6.57 -6.51 8.03
CA ARG A 75 -6.84 -5.82 9.30
C ARG A 75 -6.32 -4.40 9.37
N CYS A 76 -5.63 -3.91 8.34
CA CYS A 76 -5.23 -2.50 8.28
C CYS A 76 -6.48 -1.60 8.25
N PHE A 77 -6.59 -0.65 9.18
CA PHE A 77 -7.77 0.23 9.26
C PHE A 77 -8.03 0.98 7.95
N ALA A 78 -6.99 1.45 7.26
CA ALA A 78 -7.15 2.11 5.96
C ALA A 78 -7.73 1.17 4.89
N VAL A 79 -7.40 -0.12 4.92
CA VAL A 79 -7.95 -1.14 4.01
C VAL A 79 -9.42 -1.38 4.33
N GLN A 80 -9.77 -1.50 5.61
CA GLN A 80 -11.14 -1.71 6.06
C GLN A 80 -12.05 -0.52 5.71
N ILE A 81 -11.59 0.71 5.96
CA ILE A 81 -12.32 1.94 5.60
C ILE A 81 -12.53 2.00 4.08
N ALA A 82 -11.48 1.76 3.29
CA ALA A 82 -11.59 1.78 1.84
C ALA A 82 -12.58 0.74 1.32
N HIS A 83 -12.62 -0.46 1.91
CA HIS A 83 -13.61 -1.48 1.58
C HIS A 83 -15.04 -1.03 1.88
N GLN A 84 -15.28 -0.43 3.06
CA GLN A 84 -16.61 0.07 3.44
C GLN A 84 -17.11 1.15 2.47
N LEU A 85 -16.26 2.13 2.15
CA LEU A 85 -16.60 3.20 1.20
C LEU A 85 -16.94 2.62 -0.18
N LEU A 86 -16.13 1.69 -0.69
CA LEU A 86 -16.36 1.08 -1.99
C LEU A 86 -17.64 0.22 -2.04
N GLN A 87 -17.99 -0.46 -0.94
CA GLN A 87 -19.24 -1.20 -0.83
C GLN A 87 -20.47 -0.28 -0.89
N GLN A 88 -20.31 0.96 -0.42
CA GLN A 88 -21.33 2.01 -0.51
C GLN A 88 -21.32 2.74 -1.88
N GLY A 89 -20.42 2.36 -2.80
CA GLY A 89 -20.24 3.05 -4.08
C GLY A 89 -19.50 4.38 -3.99
N ILE A 90 -18.86 4.67 -2.86
CA ILE A 90 -18.13 5.91 -2.60
C ILE A 90 -16.64 5.70 -2.97
N ASN A 91 -16.06 6.69 -3.64
CA ASN A 91 -14.63 6.67 -3.98
C ASN A 91 -13.79 6.98 -2.73
N PRO A 92 -12.89 6.08 -2.29
CA PRO A 92 -12.09 6.30 -1.09
C PRO A 92 -10.97 7.34 -1.28
N VAL A 93 -10.62 7.69 -2.52
CA VAL A 93 -9.50 8.59 -2.78
C VAL A 93 -9.77 9.97 -2.20
N ARG A 94 -8.91 10.40 -1.27
CA ARG A 94 -9.02 11.67 -0.53
C ARG A 94 -10.31 11.81 0.27
N HIS A 95 -11.06 10.72 0.48
CA HIS A 95 -12.26 10.77 1.31
C HIS A 95 -11.87 11.03 2.77
N PRO A 96 -12.50 11.97 3.48
CA PRO A 96 -12.13 12.32 4.85
C PRO A 96 -12.11 11.14 5.82
N GLU A 97 -12.99 10.16 5.60
CA GLU A 97 -13.06 8.94 6.43
C GLU A 97 -11.79 8.10 6.37
N MET A 98 -10.98 8.18 5.31
CA MET A 98 -9.69 7.46 5.21
C MET A 98 -8.71 7.84 6.32
N SER A 99 -8.90 8.98 6.98
CA SER A 99 -8.12 9.43 8.13
C SER A 99 -8.84 9.22 9.47
N ASN A 100 -10.10 8.75 9.45
CA ASN A 100 -10.91 8.53 10.64
C ASN A 100 -10.94 7.05 11.05
N TYR A 101 -9.85 6.60 11.67
CA TYR A 101 -9.73 5.24 12.20
C TYR A 101 -10.16 5.11 13.67
N GLN A 102 -10.73 6.17 14.28
CA GLN A 102 -11.12 6.17 15.70
C GLN A 102 -12.13 5.05 16.01
N GLN A 103 -13.04 4.77 15.08
CA GLN A 103 -14.05 3.70 15.20
C GLN A 103 -13.46 2.28 15.34
N PHE A 104 -12.18 2.08 15.00
CA PHE A 104 -11.50 0.78 15.09
C PHE A 104 -10.51 0.66 16.26
N ILE A 105 -10.27 1.74 17.01
CA ILE A 105 -9.36 1.74 18.18
C ILE A 105 -10.10 1.36 19.47
N SER A 106 -11.43 1.47 19.49
CA SER A 106 -12.28 1.25 20.67
C SER A 106 -12.93 -0.14 20.76
N GLN A 107 -12.39 -1.15 20.08
CA GLN A 107 -12.83 -2.56 20.15
C GLN A 107 -11.72 -3.45 20.72
#